data_AF-A0A452Y578-F1
#
_entry.id   AF-A0A452Y578-F1
#
_cell.length_a   1.000
_cell.length_b   1.000
_cell.length_c   1.000
_cell.angle_alpha   90.00
_cell.angle_beta   90.00
_cell.angle_gamma   90.00
#
_symmetry.space_group_name_H-M   'P 1'
#
loop_
_entity.id
_entity.type
_entity.pdbx_description
1 polymer ?
#
loop_
_entity_poly.entity_id
_entity_poly.type
_entity_poly.pdbx_seq_one_letter_code
_entity_poly.pdbx_strand_id
1 'polypeptide(L)' 'PNCGLCPLCKREQETSIHLFVKCRFTIRLWNMVIARYGLVHMDTTVWHLHESLFDWWDR' A
#
# COMPACT_ATOMS: atom_id res chain seq x y z
N PRO A 1 -23.04 1.33 3.55
CA PRO A 1 -22.94 -0.08 3.09
C PRO A 1 -21.46 -0.44 2.85
N ASN A 2 -20.94 -1.37 3.65
CA ASN A 2 -19.54 -1.80 3.75
C ASN A 2 -18.48 -0.69 3.88
N CYS A 3 -18.60 0.19 4.88
CA CYS A 3 -17.40 0.86 5.41
C CYS A 3 -16.63 -0.12 6.31
N GLY A 4 -16.32 -1.29 5.75
CA GLY A 4 -15.68 -2.40 6.44
C GLY A 4 -14.23 -2.07 6.74
N LEU A 5 -13.74 -2.57 7.86
CA LEU A 5 -12.30 -2.60 8.10
C LEU A 5 -11.65 -3.41 6.99
N CYS A 6 -10.45 -3.00 6.59
CA CYS A 6 -9.63 -3.73 5.63
C CYS A 6 -9.57 -5.22 6.02
N PRO A 7 -9.94 -6.15 5.13
CA PRO A 7 -10.04 -7.58 5.45
C PRO A 7 -8.69 -8.19 5.82
N LEU A 8 -7.60 -7.58 5.34
CA LEU A 8 -6.23 -8.01 5.63
C LEU A 8 -5.81 -7.60 7.04
N CYS A 9 -5.82 -6.29 7.33
CA CYS A 9 -5.27 -5.78 8.59
C CYS A 9 -6.28 -5.74 9.73
N LYS A 10 -7.59 -5.69 9.43
CA LYS A 10 -8.71 -5.53 10.37
C LYS A 10 -8.53 -4.35 11.32
N ARG A 11 -7.88 -3.27 10.86
CA ARG A 11 -7.50 -2.10 11.68
C ARG A 11 -7.91 -0.77 11.05
N GLU A 12 -7.60 -0.60 9.78
CA GLU A 12 -7.90 0.62 9.03
C GLU A 12 -9.13 0.45 8.17
N GLN A 13 -9.74 1.57 7.76
CA GLN A 13 -10.83 1.59 6.78
C GLN A 13 -10.37 0.92 5.47
N GLU A 14 -11.19 0.03 4.92
CA GLU A 14 -10.97 -0.50 3.58
C GLU A 14 -11.13 0.64 2.56
N THR A 15 -10.00 1.05 1.99
CA THR A 15 -9.92 2.01 0.88
C THR A 15 -8.95 1.44 -0.16
N SER A 16 -9.08 1.87 -1.41
CA SER A 16 -8.19 1.45 -2.50
C SER A 16 -6.72 1.76 -2.17
N ILE A 17 -6.42 3.00 -1.74
CA ILE A 17 -5.07 3.39 -1.30
C ILE A 17 -4.56 2.50 -0.15
N HIS A 18 -5.41 2.17 0.83
CA HIS A 18 -4.99 1.28 1.91
C HIS A 18 -4.67 -0.13 1.40
N LEU A 19 -5.56 -0.74 0.63
CA LEU A 19 -5.39 -2.11 0.14
C LEU A 19 -4.13 -2.28 -0.70
N PHE A 20 -3.81 -1.32 -1.56
CA PHE A 20 -2.74 -1.47 -2.54
C PHE A 20 -1.37 -0.98 -2.07
N VAL A 21 -1.32 0.01 -1.17
CA VAL A 21 -0.04 0.67 -0.85
C VAL A 21 0.17 1.04 0.61
N LYS A 22 -0.86 1.05 1.49
CA LYS A 22 -0.64 1.38 2.92
C LYS A 22 -0.83 0.21 3.87
N CYS A 23 -1.51 -0.85 3.46
CA CYS A 23 -1.73 -2.01 4.32
C CYS A 23 -0.41 -2.67 4.66
N ARG A 24 -0.17 -2.97 5.94
CA ARG A 24 1.05 -3.66 6.41
C ARG A 24 1.36 -4.95 5.63
N PHE A 25 0.32 -5.66 5.19
CA PHE A 25 0.49 -6.90 4.43
C PHE A 25 0.93 -6.60 3.00
N THR A 26 0.36 -5.58 2.38
CA THR A 26 0.72 -5.14 1.04
C THR A 26 2.10 -4.49 1.02
N ILE A 27 2.47 -3.69 2.02
CA ILE A 27 3.84 -3.17 2.19
C ILE A 27 4.87 -4.31 2.26
N ARG A 28 4.58 -5.37 3.02
CA ARG A 28 5.46 -6.54 3.09
C ARG A 28 5.57 -7.24 1.73
N LEU A 29 4.48 -7.35 0.98
CA LEU A 29 4.48 -7.90 -0.38
C LEU A 29 5.38 -7.06 -1.30
N TRP A 30 5.21 -5.74 -1.28
CA TRP A 30 6.04 -4.83 -2.08
C TRP A 30 7.50 -4.88 -1.71
N ASN A 31 7.85 -4.94 -0.43
CA ASN A 31 9.25 -5.11 -0.02
C ASN A 31 9.87 -6.40 -0.57
N MET A 32 9.09 -7.50 -0.66
CA MET A 32 9.55 -8.73 -1.32
C MET A 32 9.72 -8.58 -2.83
N VAL A 33 8.80 -7.88 -3.50
CA VAL A 33 8.90 -7.57 -4.94
C VAL A 33 10.12 -6.70 -5.21
N ILE A 34 10.30 -5.61 -4.45
CA ILE A 34 11.43 -4.69 -4.57
C ILE A 34 12.76 -5.43 -4.38
N ALA A 35 12.87 -6.26 -3.34
CA ALA A 35 14.07 -7.05 -3.10
C ALA A 35 14.34 -8.07 -4.23
N ARG A 36 13.29 -8.69 -4.77
CA ARG A 36 13.41 -9.69 -5.83
C ARG A 36 13.86 -9.10 -7.17
N TYR A 37 13.37 -7.91 -7.50
CA TYR A 37 13.61 -7.28 -8.80
C TYR A 37 14.64 -6.14 -8.76
N GLY A 38 15.22 -5.85 -7.59
CA GLY A 38 16.22 -4.79 -7.44
C GLY A 38 15.65 -3.39 -7.68
N LEU A 39 14.39 -3.14 -7.31
CA LEU A 39 13.71 -1.85 -7.50
C LEU A 39 14.15 -0.81 -6.47
N VAL A 40 15.45 -0.53 -6.41
CA VAL A 40 16.09 0.31 -5.37
C VAL A 40 15.55 1.75 -5.29
N HIS A 41 14.85 2.22 -6.32
CA HIS A 41 14.22 3.54 -6.37
C HIS A 41 12.85 3.59 -5.69
N MET A 42 12.23 2.43 -5.41
CA MET A 42 10.95 2.39 -4.71
C MET A 42 11.16 2.38 -3.20
N ASP A 43 10.84 3.49 -2.55
CA ASP A 43 10.84 3.61 -1.09
C ASP A 43 9.42 3.47 -0.53
N THR A 44 9.13 2.35 0.12
CA THR A 44 7.81 2.09 0.71
C THR A 44 7.54 2.93 1.97
N THR A 45 8.57 3.55 2.57
CA THR A 45 8.41 4.34 3.79
C THR A 45 7.66 5.64 3.56
N VAL A 46 7.74 6.22 2.36
CA VAL A 46 7.03 7.47 2.00
C VAL A 46 5.61 7.23 1.50
N TRP A 47 5.19 5.97 1.28
CA TRP A 47 3.89 5.69 0.64
C TRP A 47 2.67 6.10 1.47
N HIS A 48 2.85 6.27 2.79
CA HIS A 48 1.80 6.78 3.67
C HIS A 48 1.39 8.22 3.36
N LEU A 49 2.25 8.99 2.70
CA LEU A 49 2.03 10.40 2.33
C LEU A 49 1.06 10.56 1.14
N HIS A 50 0.84 9.52 0.32
CA HIS A 50 -0.06 9.61 -0.82
C HIS A 50 -1.52 9.62 -0.40
N GLU A 51 -2.29 10.57 -0.91
CA GLU A 51 -3.71 10.73 -0.54
C GLU A 51 -4.63 9.79 -1.33
N SER A 52 -4.25 9.41 -2.55
CA SER A 52 -5.04 8.56 -3.42
C SER A 52 -4.20 7.54 -4.18
N LEU A 53 -4.82 6.41 -4.55
CA LEU A 53 -4.14 5.38 -5.34
C LEU A 53 -3.65 5.93 -6.69
N PHE A 54 -4.39 6.87 -7.27
CA PHE A 54 -4.01 7.51 -8.53
C PHE A 54 -2.74 8.36 -8.38
N ASP A 55 -2.63 9.16 -7.31
CA ASP A 55 -1.43 9.95 -7.02
C ASP A 55 -0.18 9.09 -6.76
N TRP A 56 -0.36 7.89 -6.20
CA TRP A 56 0.73 6.91 -6.09
C TRP A 56 1.08 6.26 -7.43
N TRP A 57 0.10 5.97 -8.29
CA TRP A 57 0.29 5.23 -9.55
C TRP A 57 0.89 6.09 -10.67
N ASP A 58 0.62 7.39 -10.69
CA ASP A 58 1.08 8.30 -11.74
C ASP A 58 2.57 8.70 -11.60
N ARG A 59 3.22 8.30 -10.50
CA ARG A 59 4.65 8.57 -10.22
C ARG A 59 5.53 7.36 -10.46
#